data_AF-A0A3B8RS30-F1
#
_entry.id   AF-A0A3B8RS30-F1
#
_cell.length_a   1.000
_cell.length_b   1.000
_cell.length_c   1.000
_cell.angle_alpha   90.00
_cell.angle_beta   90.00
_cell.angle_gamma   90.00
#
_symmetry.space_group_name_H-M   'P 1'
#
loop_
_entity.id
_entity.type
_entity.pdbx_description
1 polymer ?
#
loop_
_entity_poly.entity_id
_entity_poly.type
_entity_poly.pdbx_seq_one_letter_code
_entity_poly.pdbx_strand_id
1 'polypeptide(L)'
;MILRYDSTKIVSTRLEPLDDIISWFTGLRSKGFVGDLLKEIHGFNDRDKINRASKAISSHAENAVNLLGQGFSGSTDVSFLPIYYALLNIAKIHIILKDNQSELELQRLHGVSYNSRSSRDLMTEEITLHKKGAIPLYFQSITNQNLVGNKKTIPVKMNEIYPFIRSISHEFLEIYNPAQLYYPISINLEGNDKDGYRLKADITDKTHLQNFNKRYIKVLTGFNLVPKVHNTKKGRVINMTGVNSYITRLVKDSRENAERQLVKKYLRRYLLSTVVQGNAASTITPISNNRLIWPEELPILLAFHHMSNVVRYNPEMLEQLKDSKAWTLLLTLTRHGTLSFLELSSSAIQQKNIRILPSLNGA
;
A
#
# COMPACT_ATOMS: atom_id res chain seq x y z
N MET A 1 -16.15 9.53 6.99
CA MET A 1 -14.79 9.47 6.42
C MET A 1 -14.68 8.18 5.63
N ILE A 2 -14.43 8.26 4.32
CA ILE A 2 -14.26 7.07 3.47
C ILE A 2 -12.78 6.61 3.53
N LEU A 3 -12.55 5.36 3.96
CA LEU A 3 -11.23 4.74 4.14
C LEU A 3 -10.96 3.62 3.12
N ARG A 4 -9.82 2.92 3.21
CA ARG A 4 -9.54 1.75 2.35
C ARG A 4 -10.51 0.59 2.60
N TYR A 5 -10.77 0.28 3.86
CA TYR A 5 -11.82 -0.66 4.32
C TYR A 5 -12.90 0.07 5.12
N ASP A 6 -14.08 -0.55 5.30
CA ASP A 6 -15.24 0.10 5.90
C ASP A 6 -15.16 0.21 7.44
N SER A 7 -14.30 -0.59 8.06
CA SER A 7 -14.07 -0.55 9.51
C SER A 7 -12.59 -0.36 9.84
N THR A 8 -12.31 0.20 11.01
CA THR A 8 -10.95 0.43 11.51
C THR A 8 -10.77 -0.29 12.84
N LYS A 9 -9.62 -0.94 13.02
CA LYS A 9 -9.22 -1.57 14.27
C LYS A 9 -7.85 -1.01 14.67
N ILE A 10 -7.85 -0.18 15.71
CA ILE A 10 -6.63 0.30 16.35
C ILE A 10 -6.34 -0.65 17.51
N VAL A 11 -5.14 -1.22 17.52
CA VAL A 11 -4.66 -2.07 18.61
C VAL A 11 -3.52 -1.35 19.29
N SER A 12 -3.65 -1.12 20.60
CA SER A 12 -2.53 -0.66 21.41
C SER A 12 -1.85 -1.88 22.04
N THR A 13 -0.53 -1.90 22.00
CA THR A 13 0.26 -2.99 22.58
C THR A 13 1.36 -2.48 23.49
N ARG A 14 1.65 -3.22 24.57
CA ARG A 14 2.80 -2.99 25.43
C ARG A 14 4.08 -3.65 24.89
N LEU A 15 3.93 -4.57 23.94
CA LEU A 15 5.03 -5.25 23.28
C LEU A 15 5.52 -4.43 22.08
N GLU A 16 6.60 -4.89 21.46
CA GLU A 16 7.07 -4.32 20.21
C GLU A 16 6.01 -4.64 19.11
N PRO A 17 5.50 -3.63 18.38
CA PRO A 17 4.40 -3.82 17.41
C PRO A 17 4.65 -4.87 16.30
N LEU A 18 5.90 -5.02 15.86
CA LEU A 18 6.33 -6.01 14.87
C LEU A 18 6.22 -7.43 15.43
N ASP A 19 6.61 -7.66 16.69
CA ASP A 19 6.47 -8.98 17.32
C ASP A 19 5.00 -9.41 17.43
N ASP A 20 4.15 -8.47 17.85
CA ASP A 20 2.71 -8.69 17.96
C ASP A 20 2.06 -9.06 16.63
N ILE A 21 2.38 -8.32 15.57
CA ILE A 21 1.79 -8.61 14.26
C ILE A 21 2.33 -9.93 13.69
N ILE A 22 3.59 -10.28 13.93
CA ILE A 22 4.14 -11.59 13.56
C ILE A 22 3.39 -12.72 14.29
N SER A 23 3.01 -12.51 15.55
CA SER A 23 2.17 -13.47 16.28
C SER A 23 0.79 -13.65 15.61
N TRP A 24 0.22 -12.61 15.01
CA TRP A 24 -1.05 -12.75 14.28
C TRP A 24 -0.89 -13.60 13.01
N PHE A 25 0.21 -13.42 12.28
CA PHE A 25 0.54 -14.28 11.14
C PHE A 25 0.82 -15.73 11.56
N THR A 26 1.31 -15.96 12.78
CA THR A 26 1.44 -17.31 13.34
C THR A 26 0.08 -18.00 13.48
N GLY A 27 -0.98 -17.26 13.81
CA GLY A 27 -2.35 -17.78 13.86
C GLY A 27 -2.85 -18.36 12.52
N LEU A 28 -2.37 -17.82 11.39
CA LEU A 28 -2.71 -18.32 10.04
C LEU A 28 -2.14 -19.71 9.74
N ARG A 29 -1.27 -20.26 10.59
CA ARG A 29 -0.83 -21.66 10.49
C ARG A 29 -1.97 -22.63 10.82
N SER A 30 -2.97 -22.21 11.60
CA SER A 30 -4.13 -23.04 11.91
C SER A 30 -5.11 -23.10 10.73
N LYS A 31 -5.25 -24.29 10.14
CA LYS A 31 -6.18 -24.52 9.01
C LYS A 31 -7.64 -24.28 9.40
N GLY A 32 -8.03 -24.59 10.64
CA GLY A 32 -9.39 -24.33 11.13
C GLY A 32 -9.69 -22.84 11.16
N PHE A 33 -8.80 -22.06 11.79
CA PHE A 33 -8.91 -20.61 11.84
C PHE A 33 -8.96 -19.97 10.44
N VAL A 34 -8.10 -20.43 9.53
CA VAL A 34 -8.12 -19.93 8.13
C VAL A 34 -9.39 -20.35 7.40
N GLY A 35 -9.92 -21.54 7.67
CA GLY A 35 -11.18 -22.01 7.09
C GLY A 35 -12.35 -21.11 7.49
N ASP A 36 -12.43 -20.76 8.77
CA ASP A 36 -13.43 -19.83 9.30
C ASP A 36 -13.26 -18.43 8.69
N LEU A 37 -12.02 -17.93 8.62
CA LEU A 37 -11.69 -16.66 7.97
C LEU A 37 -12.14 -16.61 6.50
N LEU A 38 -11.85 -17.67 5.73
CA LEU A 38 -12.24 -17.76 4.31
C LEU A 38 -13.76 -17.75 4.13
N LYS A 39 -14.48 -18.44 5.01
CA LYS A 39 -15.93 -18.52 4.98
C LYS A 39 -16.59 -17.21 5.41
N GLU A 40 -16.21 -16.70 6.58
CA GLU A 40 -16.90 -15.58 7.24
C GLU A 40 -16.52 -14.22 6.67
N ILE A 41 -15.25 -14.02 6.31
CA ILE A 41 -14.75 -12.72 5.83
C ILE A 41 -14.67 -12.66 4.31
N HIS A 42 -14.24 -13.75 3.67
CA HIS A 42 -14.00 -13.78 2.21
C HIS A 42 -15.10 -14.48 1.42
N GLY A 43 -16.14 -15.01 2.08
CA GLY A 43 -17.35 -15.52 1.44
C GLY A 43 -17.16 -16.81 0.65
N PHE A 44 -16.14 -17.63 0.98
CA PHE A 44 -15.96 -18.94 0.37
C PHE A 44 -17.07 -19.88 0.86
N ASN A 45 -17.77 -20.53 -0.08
CA ASN A 45 -18.89 -21.44 0.23
C ASN A 45 -18.58 -22.92 -0.05
N ASP A 46 -17.59 -23.19 -0.91
CA ASP A 46 -17.19 -24.55 -1.30
C ASP A 46 -16.20 -25.12 -0.27
N ARG A 47 -16.57 -26.24 0.37
CA ARG A 47 -15.79 -26.90 1.41
C ARG A 47 -14.43 -27.39 0.90
N ASP A 48 -14.36 -27.98 -0.28
CA ASP A 48 -13.10 -28.51 -0.84
C ASP A 48 -12.16 -27.39 -1.23
N LYS A 49 -12.73 -26.30 -1.75
CA LYS A 49 -12.00 -25.06 -2.01
C LYS A 49 -11.44 -24.44 -0.74
N ILE A 50 -12.25 -24.34 0.32
CA ILE A 50 -11.82 -23.85 1.64
C ILE A 50 -10.69 -24.72 2.18
N ASN A 51 -10.80 -26.04 2.10
CA ASN A 51 -9.77 -26.96 2.58
C ASN A 51 -8.44 -26.77 1.83
N ARG A 52 -8.49 -26.66 0.50
CA ARG A 52 -7.29 -26.43 -0.34
C ARG A 52 -6.64 -25.07 -0.04
N ALA A 53 -7.44 -24.00 -0.02
CA ALA A 53 -6.97 -22.66 0.28
C ALA A 53 -6.39 -22.56 1.70
N SER A 54 -7.05 -23.15 2.69
CA SER A 54 -6.57 -23.17 4.08
C SER A 54 -5.23 -23.87 4.23
N LYS A 55 -5.02 -24.99 3.52
CA LYS A 55 -3.73 -25.69 3.49
C LYS A 55 -2.64 -24.83 2.85
N ALA A 56 -2.93 -24.17 1.73
CA ALA A 56 -1.97 -23.32 1.03
C ALA A 56 -1.59 -22.07 1.86
N ILE A 57 -2.58 -21.39 2.44
CA ILE A 57 -2.37 -20.22 3.31
C ILE A 57 -1.55 -20.62 4.54
N SER A 58 -1.90 -21.73 5.21
CA SER A 58 -1.17 -22.25 6.38
C SER A 58 0.31 -22.49 6.05
N SER A 59 0.60 -23.13 4.91
CA SER A 59 1.98 -23.36 4.46
C SER A 59 2.73 -22.07 4.14
N HIS A 60 2.10 -21.10 3.46
CA HIS A 60 2.73 -19.81 3.20
C HIS A 60 2.95 -19.00 4.48
N ALA A 61 2.03 -19.05 5.43
CA ALA A 61 2.16 -18.38 6.72
C ALA A 61 3.30 -18.99 7.56
N GLU A 62 3.43 -20.31 7.56
CA GLU A 62 4.54 -21.01 8.22
C GLU A 62 5.89 -20.55 7.67
N ASN A 63 6.05 -20.60 6.34
CA ASN A 63 7.24 -20.13 5.65
C ASN A 63 7.53 -18.66 5.93
N ALA A 64 6.51 -17.80 5.86
CA ALA A 64 6.67 -16.37 6.11
C ALA A 64 7.18 -16.09 7.53
N VAL A 65 6.56 -16.68 8.56
CA VAL A 65 6.97 -16.47 9.96
C VAL A 65 8.38 -16.99 10.21
N ASN A 66 8.74 -18.17 9.67
CA ASN A 66 10.10 -18.71 9.82
C ASN A 66 11.15 -17.82 9.14
N LEU A 67 10.85 -17.31 7.95
CA LEU A 67 11.73 -16.39 7.22
C LEU A 67 11.84 -15.02 7.89
N LEU A 68 10.77 -14.49 8.49
CA LEU A 68 10.87 -13.28 9.33
C LEU A 68 11.77 -13.53 10.54
N GLY A 69 11.61 -14.68 11.21
CA GLY A 69 12.49 -15.09 12.31
C GLY A 69 13.96 -15.13 11.89
N GLN A 70 14.29 -15.72 10.74
CA GLN A 70 15.64 -15.72 10.19
C GLN A 70 16.13 -14.31 9.87
N GLY A 71 15.29 -13.48 9.25
CA GLY A 71 15.64 -12.12 8.87
C GLY A 71 15.95 -11.21 10.07
N PHE A 72 15.20 -11.35 11.16
CA PHE A 72 15.40 -10.54 12.37
C PHE A 72 16.41 -11.11 13.36
N SER A 73 16.76 -12.39 13.24
CA SER A 73 17.82 -13.00 14.07
C SER A 73 19.21 -12.89 13.45
N GLY A 74 19.29 -12.67 12.13
CA GLY A 74 20.55 -12.55 11.38
C GLY A 74 21.15 -11.14 11.43
N SER A 75 22.29 -10.96 10.76
CA SER A 75 22.84 -9.62 10.56
C SER A 75 21.96 -8.79 9.62
N THR A 76 21.90 -7.48 9.86
CA THR A 76 21.05 -6.58 9.08
C THR A 76 21.36 -6.61 7.59
N ASP A 77 22.64 -6.76 7.23
CA ASP A 77 23.13 -6.79 5.86
C ASP A 77 22.50 -7.91 5.02
N VAL A 78 22.24 -9.07 5.64
CA VAL A 78 21.64 -10.22 4.95
C VAL A 78 20.14 -10.34 5.16
N SER A 79 19.56 -9.56 6.08
CA SER A 79 18.14 -9.64 6.49
C SER A 79 17.15 -9.39 5.34
N PHE A 80 17.51 -8.57 4.34
CA PHE A 80 16.64 -8.25 3.21
C PHE A 80 16.21 -9.48 2.41
N LEU A 81 17.07 -10.50 2.32
CA LEU A 81 16.79 -11.71 1.56
C LEU A 81 15.66 -12.55 2.19
N PRO A 82 15.78 -13.04 3.43
CA PRO A 82 14.71 -13.80 4.08
C PRO A 82 13.45 -12.95 4.28
N ILE A 83 13.57 -11.66 4.62
CA ILE A 83 12.40 -10.78 4.76
C ILE A 83 11.67 -10.66 3.41
N TYR A 84 12.36 -10.44 2.29
CA TYR A 84 11.74 -10.41 0.96
C TYR A 84 10.90 -11.66 0.69
N TYR A 85 11.45 -12.84 0.93
CA TYR A 85 10.72 -14.09 0.72
C TYR A 85 9.57 -14.28 1.70
N ALA A 86 9.66 -13.75 2.93
CA ALA A 86 8.52 -13.70 3.83
C ALA A 86 7.39 -12.83 3.30
N LEU A 87 7.70 -11.60 2.88
CA LEU A 87 6.70 -10.68 2.31
C LEU A 87 6.06 -11.26 1.04
N LEU A 88 6.85 -11.97 0.22
CA LEU A 88 6.35 -12.66 -0.96
C LEU A 88 5.37 -13.79 -0.59
N ASN A 89 5.65 -14.57 0.46
CA ASN A 89 4.70 -15.59 0.93
C ASN A 89 3.41 -14.95 1.46
N ILE A 90 3.50 -13.81 2.14
CA ILE A 90 2.31 -13.07 2.60
C ILE A 90 1.52 -12.50 1.42
N ALA A 91 2.20 -12.00 0.39
CA ALA A 91 1.54 -11.58 -0.86
C ALA A 91 0.77 -12.75 -1.51
N LYS A 92 1.33 -13.96 -1.50
CA LYS A 92 0.65 -15.18 -1.98
C LYS A 92 -0.61 -15.52 -1.18
N ILE A 93 -0.58 -15.33 0.15
CA ILE A 93 -1.78 -15.48 0.99
C ILE A 93 -2.89 -14.55 0.49
N HIS A 94 -2.59 -13.28 0.22
CA HIS A 94 -3.59 -12.33 -0.29
C HIS A 94 -4.15 -12.77 -1.66
N ILE A 95 -3.30 -13.28 -2.57
CA ILE A 95 -3.77 -13.82 -3.86
C ILE A 95 -4.78 -14.95 -3.64
N ILE A 96 -4.50 -15.87 -2.71
CA ILE A 96 -5.39 -17.00 -2.40
C ILE A 96 -6.71 -16.50 -1.79
N LEU A 97 -6.67 -15.52 -0.88
CA LEU A 97 -7.86 -14.89 -0.30
C LEU A 97 -8.76 -14.20 -1.33
N LYS A 98 -8.20 -13.82 -2.49
CA LYS A 98 -8.93 -13.26 -3.63
C LYS A 98 -9.34 -14.30 -4.67
N ASP A 99 -9.34 -15.58 -4.27
CA ASP A 99 -9.77 -16.69 -5.11
C ASP A 99 -8.91 -16.90 -6.37
N ASN A 100 -7.64 -16.51 -6.30
CA ASN A 100 -6.69 -16.63 -7.42
C ASN A 100 -5.66 -17.75 -7.18
N GLN A 101 -5.99 -18.79 -6.39
CA GLN A 101 -5.07 -19.88 -6.09
C GLN A 101 -4.64 -20.63 -7.37
N SER A 102 -5.58 -21.00 -8.23
CA SER A 102 -5.27 -21.73 -9.47
C SER A 102 -4.35 -20.91 -10.38
N GLU A 103 -4.58 -19.61 -10.51
CA GLU A 103 -3.72 -18.73 -11.31
C GLU A 103 -2.33 -18.59 -10.67
N LEU A 104 -2.24 -18.58 -9.34
CA LEU A 104 -0.97 -18.55 -8.62
C LEU A 104 -0.14 -19.81 -8.86
N GLU A 105 -0.76 -20.99 -8.88
CA GLU A 105 -0.10 -22.27 -9.16
C GLU A 105 0.52 -22.33 -10.57
N LEU A 106 -0.03 -21.57 -11.52
CA LEU A 106 0.54 -21.41 -12.86
C LEU A 106 1.77 -20.49 -12.90
N GLN A 107 1.99 -19.67 -11.87
CA GLN A 107 3.11 -18.73 -11.83
C GLN A 107 4.38 -19.39 -11.28
N ARG A 108 5.32 -19.74 -12.17
CA ARG A 108 6.64 -20.26 -11.79
C ARG A 108 7.65 -19.19 -11.36
N LEU A 109 7.37 -17.91 -11.66
CA LEU A 109 8.28 -16.79 -11.46
C LEU A 109 7.65 -15.71 -10.58
N HIS A 110 8.48 -14.84 -10.01
CA HIS A 110 8.00 -13.71 -9.22
C HIS A 110 7.42 -12.58 -10.09
N GLY A 111 7.86 -12.48 -11.36
CA GLY A 111 7.40 -11.44 -12.28
C GLY A 111 8.14 -10.12 -12.14
N VAL A 112 9.32 -10.13 -11.51
CA VAL A 112 10.24 -9.00 -11.39
C VAL A 112 11.66 -9.51 -11.59
N SER A 113 12.47 -8.78 -12.33
CA SER A 113 13.90 -9.06 -12.51
C SER A 113 14.74 -7.84 -12.18
N TYR A 114 15.94 -8.07 -11.66
CA TYR A 114 16.94 -7.06 -11.38
C TYR A 114 18.10 -7.21 -12.37
N ASN A 115 18.64 -6.08 -12.83
CA ASN A 115 19.78 -6.07 -13.74
C ASN A 115 20.92 -5.28 -13.07
N SER A 116 21.96 -5.99 -12.62
CA SER A 116 23.04 -5.48 -11.76
C SER A 116 24.07 -4.61 -12.50
N ARG A 117 23.67 -3.85 -13.53
CA ARG A 117 24.63 -3.08 -14.32
C ARG A 117 25.11 -1.84 -13.56
N SER A 118 26.39 -1.83 -13.19
CA SER A 118 27.33 -0.71 -12.94
C SER A 118 26.86 0.54 -12.18
N SER A 119 25.61 0.64 -11.75
CA SER A 119 25.10 1.76 -11.01
C SER A 119 25.48 1.59 -9.54
N ARG A 120 25.86 2.72 -8.95
CA ARG A 120 26.45 2.84 -7.62
C ARG A 120 25.54 3.63 -6.67
N ASP A 121 24.37 4.02 -7.14
CA ASP A 121 23.41 4.82 -6.39
C ASP A 121 22.08 4.08 -6.30
N LEU A 122 21.57 3.98 -5.06
CA LEU A 122 20.29 3.38 -4.72
C LEU A 122 19.16 3.89 -5.62
N MET A 123 19.17 5.17 -5.98
CA MET A 123 18.07 5.81 -6.72
C MET A 123 18.12 5.57 -8.23
N THR A 124 19.30 5.26 -8.78
CA THR A 124 19.50 5.06 -10.22
C THR A 124 19.34 3.60 -10.65
N GLU A 125 19.35 2.67 -9.70
CA GLU A 125 19.05 1.26 -9.94
C GLU A 125 17.67 1.06 -10.58
N GLU A 126 17.54 -0.02 -11.34
CA GLU A 126 16.33 -0.34 -12.09
C GLU A 126 15.95 -1.81 -11.90
N ILE A 127 14.65 -2.04 -11.73
CA ILE A 127 14.04 -3.36 -11.86
C ILE A 127 13.15 -3.39 -13.10
N THR A 128 12.97 -4.57 -13.68
CA THR A 128 12.00 -4.79 -14.75
C THR A 128 10.81 -5.57 -14.21
N LEU A 129 9.62 -4.98 -14.32
CA LEU A 129 8.35 -5.65 -14.02
C LEU A 129 7.86 -6.39 -15.26
N HIS A 130 7.41 -7.62 -15.07
CA HIS A 130 6.90 -8.49 -16.13
C HIS A 130 5.38 -8.59 -16.08
N LYS A 131 4.76 -9.02 -17.17
CA LYS A 131 3.29 -9.21 -17.23
C LYS A 131 2.79 -10.37 -16.36
N LYS A 132 3.60 -11.42 -16.20
CA LYS A 132 3.26 -12.65 -15.47
C LYS A 132 4.16 -12.81 -14.25
N GLY A 133 3.68 -13.56 -13.27
CA GLY A 133 4.37 -13.86 -12.03
C GLY A 133 3.57 -13.50 -10.79
N ALA A 134 4.05 -13.93 -9.62
CA ALA A 134 3.36 -13.73 -8.35
C ALA A 134 3.14 -12.25 -7.99
N ILE A 135 4.10 -11.36 -8.28
CA ILE A 135 4.00 -9.91 -7.95
C ILE A 135 2.97 -9.20 -8.86
N PRO A 136 2.98 -9.37 -10.19
CA PRO A 136 1.89 -8.87 -11.04
C PRO A 136 0.51 -9.40 -10.64
N LEU A 137 0.41 -10.68 -10.28
CA LEU A 137 -0.84 -11.30 -9.82
C LEU A 137 -1.30 -10.74 -8.46
N TYR A 138 -0.36 -10.45 -7.56
CA TYR A 138 -0.63 -9.75 -6.30
C TYR A 138 -1.20 -8.36 -6.55
N PHE A 139 -0.56 -7.57 -7.42
CA PHE A 139 -1.07 -6.27 -7.82
C PHE A 139 -2.49 -6.34 -8.40
N GLN A 140 -2.73 -7.32 -9.29
CA GLN A 140 -4.06 -7.55 -9.87
C GLN A 140 -5.09 -7.91 -8.79
N SER A 141 -4.73 -8.73 -7.81
CA SER A 141 -5.61 -9.13 -6.70
C SER A 141 -6.02 -7.95 -5.81
N ILE A 142 -5.17 -6.93 -5.68
CA ILE A 142 -5.46 -5.71 -4.90
C ILE A 142 -6.27 -4.70 -5.71
N THR A 143 -5.92 -4.52 -6.99
CA THR A 143 -6.36 -3.36 -7.78
C THR A 143 -7.36 -3.68 -8.88
N ASN A 144 -7.57 -4.97 -9.17
CA ASN A 144 -8.26 -5.48 -10.36
C ASN A 144 -7.70 -4.93 -11.68
N GLN A 145 -6.42 -4.54 -11.71
CA GLN A 145 -5.74 -3.98 -12.87
C GLN A 145 -4.47 -4.76 -13.22
N ASN A 146 -4.07 -4.69 -14.49
CA ASN A 146 -2.81 -5.26 -14.94
C ASN A 146 -1.65 -4.27 -14.68
N LEU A 147 -0.64 -4.72 -13.94
CA LEU A 147 0.51 -3.90 -13.53
C LEU A 147 1.23 -3.23 -14.72
N VAL A 148 1.45 -3.99 -15.79
CA VAL A 148 2.14 -3.53 -17.00
C VAL A 148 1.20 -3.13 -18.15
N GLY A 149 -0.12 -3.18 -17.92
CA GLY A 149 -1.13 -2.97 -18.94
C GLY A 149 -0.96 -3.92 -20.13
N ASN A 150 -0.86 -3.36 -21.34
CA ASN A 150 -0.69 -4.13 -22.58
C ASN A 150 0.78 -4.48 -22.90
N LYS A 151 1.75 -3.95 -22.15
CA LYS A 151 3.17 -4.21 -22.39
C LYS A 151 3.56 -5.60 -21.87
N LYS A 152 4.65 -6.18 -22.40
CA LYS A 152 5.24 -7.41 -21.87
C LYS A 152 6.04 -7.14 -20.59
N THR A 153 6.79 -6.05 -20.60
CA THR A 153 7.63 -5.60 -19.49
C THR A 153 7.62 -4.08 -19.38
N ILE A 154 7.96 -3.56 -18.20
CA ILE A 154 8.27 -2.15 -17.98
C ILE A 154 9.49 -2.01 -17.06
N PRO A 155 10.48 -1.18 -17.43
CA PRO A 155 11.53 -0.77 -16.50
C PRO A 155 10.95 0.20 -15.47
N VAL A 156 11.44 0.10 -14.23
CA VAL A 156 11.07 0.98 -13.11
C VAL A 156 12.31 1.31 -12.31
N LYS A 157 12.61 2.61 -12.22
CA LYS A 157 13.73 3.10 -11.41
C LYS A 157 13.38 3.09 -9.93
N MET A 158 14.39 2.92 -9.09
CA MET A 158 14.21 2.92 -7.63
C MET A 158 13.74 4.28 -7.08
N ASN A 159 14.08 5.38 -7.75
CA ASN A 159 13.48 6.70 -7.47
C ASN A 159 11.97 6.80 -7.76
N GLU A 160 11.35 5.81 -8.41
CA GLU A 160 9.89 5.70 -8.58
C GLU A 160 9.24 4.78 -7.53
N ILE A 161 10.05 4.16 -6.66
CA ILE A 161 9.63 3.17 -5.65
C ILE A 161 9.83 3.71 -4.24
N TYR A 162 11.07 4.01 -3.85
CA TYR A 162 11.40 4.41 -2.47
C TYR A 162 10.63 5.63 -1.95
N PRO A 163 10.38 6.69 -2.75
CA PRO A 163 9.56 7.82 -2.28
C PRO A 163 8.11 7.44 -1.89
N PHE A 164 7.61 6.30 -2.38
CA PHE A 164 6.26 5.80 -2.10
C PHE A 164 6.23 4.79 -0.95
N ILE A 165 7.30 4.70 -0.16
CA ILE A 165 7.34 3.91 1.07
C ILE A 165 7.18 4.87 2.25
N ARG A 166 5.93 5.03 2.71
CA ARG A 166 5.58 5.96 3.78
C ARG A 166 6.35 5.71 5.08
N SER A 167 6.65 4.45 5.39
CA SER A 167 7.30 4.06 6.63
C SER A 167 8.77 4.49 6.74
N ILE A 168 9.36 4.95 5.64
CA ILE A 168 10.74 5.49 5.59
C ILE A 168 10.75 6.91 5.02
N SER A 169 9.58 7.57 4.94
CA SER A 169 9.48 8.84 4.22
C SER A 169 10.26 9.95 4.90
N HIS A 170 10.44 9.89 6.21
CA HIS A 170 11.20 10.89 6.95
C HIS A 170 12.68 10.83 6.59
N GLU A 171 13.28 9.65 6.68
CA GLU A 171 14.67 9.39 6.31
C GLU A 171 14.88 9.69 4.82
N PHE A 172 13.92 9.33 3.97
CA PHE A 172 13.98 9.62 2.54
C PHE A 172 14.00 11.13 2.28
N LEU A 173 13.18 11.89 3.02
CA LEU A 173 13.13 13.35 2.92
C LEU A 173 14.45 14.00 3.35
N GLU A 174 15.03 13.55 4.45
CA GLU A 174 16.30 14.08 4.96
C GLU A 174 17.47 13.81 4.01
N ILE A 175 17.52 12.64 3.38
CA ILE A 175 18.64 12.24 2.52
C ILE A 175 18.54 12.88 1.14
N TYR A 176 17.36 12.86 0.52
CA TYR A 176 17.19 13.21 -0.90
C TYR A 176 16.44 14.53 -1.13
N ASN A 177 15.86 15.13 -0.09
CA ASN A 177 15.06 16.37 -0.14
C ASN A 177 14.07 16.46 -1.33
N PRO A 178 13.27 15.41 -1.63
CA PRO A 178 12.26 15.43 -2.67
C PRO A 178 11.05 16.30 -2.27
N ALA A 179 10.18 16.58 -3.24
CA ALA A 179 8.86 17.10 -2.94
C ALA A 179 8.01 16.07 -2.16
N GLN A 180 7.16 16.55 -1.25
CA GLN A 180 6.17 15.72 -0.55
C GLN A 180 5.25 15.01 -1.56
N LEU A 181 5.08 13.69 -1.41
CA LEU A 181 4.24 12.88 -2.32
C LEU A 181 2.89 12.48 -1.72
N TYR A 182 2.75 12.51 -0.41
CA TYR A 182 1.52 12.12 0.28
C TYR A 182 0.77 13.32 0.79
N TYR A 183 -0.50 13.43 0.41
CA TYR A 183 -1.34 14.57 0.73
C TYR A 183 -2.59 14.13 1.51
N PRO A 184 -2.98 14.87 2.56
CA PRO A 184 -4.24 14.64 3.26
C PRO A 184 -5.43 14.85 2.32
N ILE A 185 -6.37 13.92 2.36
CA ILE A 185 -7.60 13.96 1.58
C ILE A 185 -8.81 13.64 2.46
N SER A 186 -9.81 14.50 2.41
CA SER A 186 -11.12 14.29 3.03
C SER A 186 -12.13 13.92 1.95
N ILE A 187 -12.85 12.81 2.12
CA ILE A 187 -13.86 12.36 1.16
C ILE A 187 -15.17 12.14 1.89
N ASN A 188 -16.21 12.85 1.46
CA ASN A 188 -17.52 12.88 2.08
C ASN A 188 -18.64 12.68 1.06
N LEU A 189 -19.70 12.00 1.48
CA LEU A 189 -20.96 11.93 0.74
C LEU A 189 -21.82 13.16 1.11
N GLU A 190 -22.08 14.01 0.13
CA GLU A 190 -22.98 15.16 0.25
C GLU A 190 -24.32 14.88 -0.42
N GLY A 191 -25.38 15.53 0.03
CA GLY A 191 -26.73 15.42 -0.53
C GLY A 191 -27.71 14.69 0.39
N ASN A 192 -28.91 14.45 -0.13
CA ASN A 192 -30.03 13.81 0.56
C ASN A 192 -30.91 13.06 -0.45
N ASP A 193 -31.94 12.34 0.02
CA ASP A 193 -32.80 11.52 -0.84
C ASP A 193 -33.60 12.33 -1.88
N LYS A 194 -33.92 13.60 -1.59
CA LYS A 194 -34.67 14.48 -2.51
C LYS A 194 -33.77 15.02 -3.62
N ASP A 195 -32.60 15.50 -3.24
CA ASP A 195 -31.66 16.18 -4.13
C ASP A 195 -30.69 15.22 -4.83
N GLY A 196 -30.58 13.98 -4.32
CA GLY A 196 -29.58 12.99 -4.70
C GLY A 196 -28.26 13.17 -3.96
N TYR A 197 -27.40 12.17 -4.05
CA TYR A 197 -26.09 12.12 -3.39
C TYR A 197 -24.93 12.30 -4.38
N ARG A 198 -23.82 12.87 -3.89
CA ARG A 198 -22.55 13.01 -4.63
C ARG A 198 -21.37 12.80 -3.67
N LEU A 199 -20.22 12.37 -4.19
CA LEU A 199 -18.97 12.41 -3.43
C LEU A 199 -18.29 13.74 -3.64
N LYS A 200 -17.85 14.37 -2.55
CA LYS A 200 -16.93 15.48 -2.54
C LYS A 200 -15.60 15.05 -1.92
N ALA A 201 -14.51 15.36 -2.60
CA ALA A 201 -13.16 15.15 -2.09
C ALA A 201 -12.44 16.50 -1.97
N ASP A 202 -11.84 16.75 -0.81
CA ASP A 202 -11.08 17.95 -0.50
C ASP A 202 -9.64 17.54 -0.20
N ILE A 203 -8.68 18.04 -0.98
CA ILE A 203 -7.26 17.87 -0.70
C ILE A 203 -6.79 19.10 0.07
N THR A 204 -6.37 18.86 1.31
CA THR A 204 -6.00 19.91 2.26
C THR A 204 -4.49 19.94 2.37
N ASP A 205 -3.87 20.81 1.56
CA ASP A 205 -2.50 21.26 1.79
C ASP A 205 -2.32 22.67 1.19
N LYS A 206 -1.85 23.62 1.99
CA LYS A 206 -1.76 25.03 1.58
C LYS A 206 -0.43 25.38 0.91
N THR A 207 0.60 24.53 1.04
CA THR A 207 1.98 24.91 0.72
C THR A 207 2.36 24.62 -0.74
N HIS A 208 1.76 23.61 -1.39
CA HIS A 208 2.19 23.19 -2.74
C HIS A 208 1.07 22.90 -3.76
N LEU A 209 -0.21 23.14 -3.42
CA LEU A 209 -1.35 22.73 -4.26
C LEU A 209 -1.61 23.57 -5.53
N GLN A 210 -0.98 24.74 -5.69
CA GLN A 210 -1.33 25.66 -6.78
C GLN A 210 -1.05 25.10 -8.19
N ASN A 211 -0.26 24.03 -8.32
CA ASN A 211 0.21 23.52 -9.62
C ASN A 211 -0.12 22.04 -9.94
N PHE A 212 -0.94 21.35 -9.13
CA PHE A 212 -1.23 19.95 -9.43
C PHE A 212 -2.28 19.78 -10.52
N ASN A 213 -1.88 19.11 -11.60
CA ASN A 213 -2.81 18.63 -12.61
C ASN A 213 -3.67 17.51 -12.00
N LYS A 214 -5.00 17.54 -12.20
CA LYS A 214 -5.95 16.49 -11.79
C LYS A 214 -5.47 15.06 -12.13
N ARG A 215 -4.75 14.88 -13.23
CA ARG A 215 -4.19 13.57 -13.64
C ARG A 215 -3.23 12.95 -12.61
N TYR A 216 -2.66 13.75 -11.71
CA TYR A 216 -1.73 13.29 -10.67
C TYR A 216 -2.45 12.71 -9.45
N ILE A 217 -3.73 13.05 -9.27
CA ILE A 217 -4.56 12.57 -8.16
C ILE A 217 -5.27 11.31 -8.62
N LYS A 218 -4.52 10.21 -8.67
CA LYS A 218 -5.00 8.97 -9.27
C LYS A 218 -6.10 8.29 -8.48
N VAL A 219 -6.29 8.66 -7.20
CA VAL A 219 -7.34 8.11 -6.34
C VAL A 219 -8.75 8.56 -6.77
N LEU A 220 -8.87 9.75 -7.38
CA LEU A 220 -10.14 10.39 -7.75
C LEU A 220 -10.51 10.18 -9.22
N THR A 221 -10.90 8.97 -9.59
CA THR A 221 -11.35 8.68 -10.97
C THR A 221 -12.69 9.31 -11.27
N GLY A 222 -12.83 10.03 -12.40
CA GLY A 222 -14.12 10.59 -12.85
C GLY A 222 -14.64 11.80 -12.06
N PHE A 223 -13.90 12.28 -11.05
CA PHE A 223 -14.21 13.50 -10.33
C PHE A 223 -13.97 14.75 -11.18
N ASN A 224 -14.74 15.82 -10.99
CA ASN A 224 -14.49 17.13 -11.62
C ASN A 224 -14.02 18.15 -10.60
N LEU A 225 -13.06 19.00 -11.00
CA LEU A 225 -12.60 20.09 -10.16
C LEU A 225 -13.75 21.11 -10.02
N VAL A 226 -14.08 21.45 -8.78
CA VAL A 226 -15.05 22.52 -8.48
C VAL A 226 -14.26 23.81 -8.39
N PRO A 227 -14.47 24.79 -9.30
CA PRO A 227 -13.92 26.11 -9.11
C PRO A 227 -14.50 26.71 -7.82
N LYS A 228 -13.64 27.21 -6.92
CA LYS A 228 -14.10 27.90 -5.72
C LYS A 228 -14.85 29.17 -6.13
N VAL A 229 -16.16 29.19 -5.90
CA VAL A 229 -16.96 30.40 -5.99
C VAL A 229 -16.79 31.16 -4.67
N HIS A 230 -16.18 32.35 -4.71
CA HIS A 230 -16.41 33.34 -3.67
C HIS A 230 -17.46 34.33 -4.16
N ASN A 231 -18.45 34.56 -3.31
CA ASN A 231 -19.48 35.54 -3.52
C ASN A 231 -18.84 36.94 -3.37
N THR A 232 -18.17 37.43 -4.42
CA THR A 232 -17.63 38.79 -4.46
C THR A 232 -18.74 39.72 -4.91
N LYS A 233 -19.59 40.16 -3.95
CA LYS A 233 -20.24 41.46 -4.13
C LYS A 233 -19.12 42.49 -4.24
N LYS A 234 -18.88 42.97 -5.46
CA LYS A 234 -17.92 43.99 -5.89
C LYS A 234 -16.53 43.43 -6.21
N GLY A 235 -16.25 43.37 -7.51
CA GLY A 235 -15.06 42.75 -8.07
C GLY A 235 -13.75 43.38 -7.61
N ARG A 236 -12.77 42.51 -7.33
CA ARG A 236 -11.34 42.68 -7.66
C ARG A 236 -10.54 41.46 -7.17
N VAL A 237 -9.54 41.10 -7.99
CA VAL A 237 -8.35 40.29 -7.73
C VAL A 237 -8.56 38.79 -7.43
N ILE A 238 -8.03 37.95 -8.34
CA ILE A 238 -7.87 36.51 -8.18
C ILE A 238 -6.61 36.29 -7.33
N ASN A 239 -6.79 35.89 -6.07
CA ASN A 239 -5.71 35.36 -5.24
C ASN A 239 -6.06 33.92 -4.85
N MET A 240 -5.25 32.99 -5.35
CA MET A 240 -5.41 31.56 -5.15
C MET A 240 -4.71 31.12 -3.86
N THR A 241 -5.44 30.63 -2.86
CA THR A 241 -4.85 29.71 -1.85
C THR A 241 -5.86 28.64 -1.38
N GLY A 242 -5.47 27.36 -1.50
CA GLY A 242 -5.49 26.48 -0.33
C GLY A 242 -6.39 25.24 -0.27
N VAL A 243 -7.34 24.99 -1.18
CA VAL A 243 -8.09 23.70 -1.21
C VAL A 243 -8.59 23.45 -2.63
N ASN A 244 -8.24 22.32 -3.23
CA ASN A 244 -8.91 21.85 -4.45
C ASN A 244 -10.05 20.91 -4.03
N SER A 245 -11.29 21.32 -4.32
CA SER A 245 -12.48 20.49 -4.11
C SER A 245 -12.85 19.80 -5.40
N TYR A 246 -13.23 18.53 -5.29
CA TYR A 246 -13.60 17.69 -6.42
C TYR A 246 -14.96 17.04 -6.16
N ILE A 247 -15.81 16.95 -7.17
CA ILE A 247 -17.12 16.27 -7.05
C ILE A 247 -17.33 15.18 -8.10
N THR A 248 -18.06 14.13 -7.74
CA THR A 248 -18.59 13.14 -8.68
C THR A 248 -19.97 13.55 -9.19
N ARG A 249 -20.56 12.69 -10.03
CA ARG A 249 -21.94 12.80 -10.49
C ARG A 249 -22.94 12.55 -9.36
N LEU A 250 -24.14 13.08 -9.57
CA LEU A 250 -25.31 12.89 -8.72
C LEU A 250 -25.92 11.49 -8.92
N VAL A 251 -26.30 10.83 -7.83
CA VAL A 251 -27.01 9.54 -7.82
C VAL A 251 -28.25 9.68 -6.93
N LYS A 252 -29.43 9.33 -7.46
CA LYS A 252 -30.70 9.32 -6.73
C LYS A 252 -31.04 7.89 -6.31
N ASP A 253 -30.68 7.53 -5.09
CA ASP A 253 -30.89 6.22 -4.47
C ASP A 253 -30.87 6.43 -2.94
N SER A 254 -31.12 5.39 -2.15
CA SER A 254 -30.86 5.40 -0.72
C SER A 254 -29.40 5.78 -0.44
N ARG A 255 -29.16 6.46 0.68
CA ARG A 255 -27.81 6.89 1.08
C ARG A 255 -26.78 5.76 1.00
N GLU A 256 -27.12 4.59 1.52
CA GLU A 256 -26.22 3.44 1.57
C GLU A 256 -25.89 2.90 0.18
N ASN A 257 -26.89 2.75 -0.69
CA ASN A 257 -26.67 2.31 -2.07
C ASN A 257 -25.88 3.35 -2.86
N ALA A 258 -26.20 4.64 -2.70
CA ALA A 258 -25.50 5.72 -3.36
C ALA A 258 -24.02 5.76 -2.95
N GLU A 259 -23.73 5.62 -1.65
CA GLU A 259 -22.36 5.53 -1.14
C GLU A 259 -21.62 4.34 -1.77
N ARG A 260 -22.20 3.14 -1.70
CA ARG A 260 -21.60 1.93 -2.28
C ARG A 260 -21.31 2.08 -3.77
N GLN A 261 -22.26 2.62 -4.53
CA GLN A 261 -22.12 2.83 -5.98
C GLN A 261 -21.05 3.87 -6.30
N LEU A 262 -21.12 5.04 -5.66
CA LEU A 262 -20.21 6.15 -5.93
C LEU A 262 -18.78 5.82 -5.51
N VAL A 263 -18.59 5.23 -4.32
CA VAL A 263 -17.28 4.86 -3.80
C VAL A 263 -16.65 3.77 -4.67
N LYS A 264 -17.37 2.68 -4.97
CA LYS A 264 -16.82 1.59 -5.82
C LYS A 264 -16.45 2.06 -7.22
N LYS A 265 -17.24 2.99 -7.80
CA LYS A 265 -17.06 3.43 -9.18
C LYS A 265 -15.99 4.50 -9.36
N TYR A 266 -15.91 5.45 -8.42
CA TYR A 266 -15.11 6.67 -8.61
C TYR A 266 -13.89 6.74 -7.71
N LEU A 267 -13.77 5.88 -6.69
CA LEU A 267 -12.69 5.93 -5.73
C LEU A 267 -11.80 4.69 -5.77
N ARG A 268 -10.51 4.88 -6.04
CA ARG A 268 -9.50 3.81 -5.94
C ARG A 268 -9.03 3.65 -4.51
N ARG A 269 -9.87 3.05 -3.66
CA ARG A 269 -9.65 2.90 -2.21
C ARG A 269 -8.30 2.28 -1.83
N TYR A 270 -7.72 1.44 -2.69
CA TYR A 270 -6.40 0.83 -2.48
C TYR A 270 -5.23 1.85 -2.51
N LEU A 271 -5.49 3.11 -2.87
CA LEU A 271 -4.53 4.22 -2.79
C LEU A 271 -4.72 5.10 -1.55
N LEU A 272 -5.71 4.79 -0.72
CA LEU A 272 -5.93 5.49 0.54
C LEU A 272 -5.11 4.81 1.63
N SER A 273 -4.35 5.63 2.35
CA SER A 273 -3.61 5.22 3.54
C SER A 273 -4.20 5.93 4.75
N THR A 274 -4.41 5.19 5.84
CA THR A 274 -4.83 5.76 7.12
C THR A 274 -3.61 6.12 7.96
N VAL A 275 -3.54 7.36 8.42
CA VAL A 275 -2.54 7.83 9.38
C VAL A 275 -3.26 8.08 10.69
N VAL A 276 -2.68 7.62 11.80
CA VAL A 276 -3.20 7.87 13.15
C VAL A 276 -2.16 8.71 13.89
N GLN A 277 -2.58 9.86 14.42
CA GLN A 277 -1.77 10.76 15.23
C GLN A 277 -2.55 11.08 16.51
N GLY A 278 -2.08 10.54 17.65
CA GLY A 278 -2.83 10.59 18.91
C GLY A 278 -4.22 9.96 18.74
N ASN A 279 -5.26 10.74 19.06
CA ASN A 279 -6.67 10.30 18.93
C ASN A 279 -7.29 10.63 17.57
N ALA A 280 -6.55 11.22 16.63
CA ALA A 280 -7.06 11.61 15.32
C ALA A 280 -6.59 10.64 14.23
N ALA A 281 -7.53 10.19 13.39
CA ALA A 281 -7.23 9.46 12.16
C ALA A 281 -7.44 10.37 10.94
N SER A 282 -6.44 10.45 10.07
CA SER A 282 -6.51 11.15 8.79
C SER A 282 -6.30 10.18 7.63
N THR A 283 -6.82 10.53 6.46
CA THR A 283 -6.60 9.78 5.23
C THR A 283 -5.65 10.54 4.35
N ILE A 284 -4.64 9.86 3.82
CA ILE A 284 -3.70 10.42 2.86
C ILE A 284 -3.74 9.61 1.56
N THR A 285 -3.32 10.24 0.46
CA THR A 285 -3.15 9.60 -0.84
C THR A 285 -1.83 10.03 -1.47
N PRO A 286 -1.15 9.15 -2.23
CA PRO A 286 -0.04 9.58 -3.07
C PRO A 286 -0.55 10.46 -4.21
N ILE A 287 0.17 11.55 -4.50
CA ILE A 287 0.02 12.41 -5.67
C ILE A 287 1.30 12.32 -6.49
N SER A 288 1.18 11.90 -7.74
CA SER A 288 2.34 11.73 -8.63
C SER A 288 1.98 11.80 -10.10
N ASN A 289 2.90 12.33 -10.89
CA ASN A 289 2.87 12.32 -12.35
C ASN A 289 3.32 10.99 -12.98
N ASN A 290 3.85 10.05 -12.18
CA ASN A 290 4.29 8.76 -12.68
C ASN A 290 3.14 8.04 -13.38
N ARG A 291 3.44 7.11 -14.28
CA ARG A 291 2.38 6.32 -14.94
C ARG A 291 1.82 5.26 -13.99
N LEU A 292 2.68 4.61 -13.22
CA LEU A 292 2.32 3.50 -12.36
C LEU A 292 1.60 3.95 -11.11
N ILE A 293 0.63 3.15 -10.72
CA ILE A 293 -0.20 3.36 -9.54
C ILE A 293 0.30 2.37 -8.50
N TRP A 294 0.71 2.86 -7.34
CA TRP A 294 1.28 2.02 -6.30
C TRP A 294 0.30 1.92 -5.12
N PRO A 295 -0.35 0.76 -4.89
CA PRO A 295 -0.87 0.47 -3.55
C PRO A 295 0.31 0.41 -2.58
N GLU A 296 0.12 0.87 -1.33
CA GLU A 296 1.20 1.09 -0.34
C GLU A 296 2.07 -0.16 -0.09
N GLU A 297 1.51 -1.36 -0.22
CA GLU A 297 2.23 -2.62 -0.07
C GLU A 297 3.27 -2.88 -1.16
N LEU A 298 3.01 -2.42 -2.39
CA LEU A 298 3.81 -2.84 -3.55
C LEU A 298 5.19 -2.18 -3.58
N PRO A 299 5.36 -0.87 -3.33
CA PRO A 299 6.69 -0.26 -3.20
C PRO A 299 7.55 -0.93 -2.14
N ILE A 300 6.97 -1.30 -0.99
CA ILE A 300 7.69 -2.01 0.07
C ILE A 300 8.22 -3.35 -0.46
N LEU A 301 7.33 -4.18 -1.05
CA LEU A 301 7.72 -5.48 -1.59
C LEU A 301 8.79 -5.35 -2.69
N LEU A 302 8.70 -4.32 -3.55
CA LEU A 302 9.67 -4.07 -4.61
C LEU A 302 11.02 -3.58 -4.08
N ALA A 303 11.04 -2.76 -3.02
CA ALA A 303 12.28 -2.36 -2.37
C ALA A 303 12.99 -3.54 -1.68
N PHE A 304 12.23 -4.43 -1.02
CA PHE A 304 12.79 -5.69 -0.50
C PHE A 304 13.28 -6.62 -1.61
N HIS A 305 12.54 -6.72 -2.73
CA HIS A 305 13.04 -7.44 -3.90
C HIS A 305 14.37 -6.86 -4.39
N HIS A 306 14.44 -5.55 -4.58
CA HIS A 306 15.64 -4.84 -5.00
C HIS A 306 16.82 -5.16 -4.08
N MET A 307 16.69 -4.90 -2.77
CA MET A 307 17.77 -5.15 -1.82
C MET A 307 18.14 -6.63 -1.69
N SER A 308 17.18 -7.55 -1.80
CA SER A 308 17.48 -9.00 -1.82
C SER A 308 18.36 -9.39 -3.02
N ASN A 309 18.28 -8.66 -4.14
CA ASN A 309 19.14 -8.89 -5.30
C ASN A 309 20.49 -8.19 -5.13
N VAL A 310 20.53 -6.96 -4.58
CA VAL A 310 21.79 -6.28 -4.26
C VAL A 310 22.65 -7.15 -3.33
N VAL A 311 22.08 -7.67 -2.24
CA VAL A 311 22.78 -8.55 -1.29
C VAL A 311 23.31 -9.82 -1.95
N ARG A 312 22.61 -10.39 -2.94
CA ARG A 312 23.02 -11.64 -3.60
C ARG A 312 23.98 -11.45 -4.77
N TYR A 313 23.80 -10.39 -5.54
CA TYR A 313 24.37 -10.26 -6.88
C TYR A 313 25.20 -8.98 -7.07
N ASN A 314 25.19 -8.05 -6.11
CA ASN A 314 25.96 -6.82 -6.17
C ASN A 314 26.53 -6.42 -4.79
N PRO A 315 27.42 -7.25 -4.22
CA PRO A 315 28.00 -6.99 -2.89
C PRO A 315 28.84 -5.71 -2.82
N GLU A 316 29.47 -5.29 -3.93
CA GLU A 316 30.21 -4.02 -3.98
C GLU A 316 29.30 -2.81 -3.75
N MET A 317 28.11 -2.81 -4.36
CA MET A 317 27.11 -1.77 -4.10
C MET A 317 26.61 -1.83 -2.66
N LEU A 318 26.45 -3.03 -2.07
CA LEU A 318 26.04 -3.15 -0.67
C LEU A 318 27.04 -2.47 0.27
N GLU A 319 28.33 -2.69 0.10
CA GLU A 319 29.36 -2.03 0.91
C GLU A 319 29.34 -0.50 0.72
N GLN A 320 29.19 -0.03 -0.52
CA GLN A 320 29.03 1.42 -0.78
C GLN A 320 27.77 2.00 -0.13
N LEU A 321 26.66 1.26 -0.13
CA LEU A 321 25.43 1.68 0.52
C LEU A 321 25.61 1.79 2.02
N LYS A 322 26.31 0.84 2.66
CA LYS A 322 26.63 0.83 4.10
C LYS A 322 27.45 2.06 4.51
N ASP A 323 28.36 2.51 3.65
CA ASP A 323 29.16 3.71 3.86
C ASP A 323 28.42 5.02 3.48
N SER A 324 27.18 4.94 3.01
CA SER A 324 26.39 6.09 2.55
C SER A 324 25.26 6.48 3.50
N LYS A 325 24.73 7.70 3.33
CA LYS A 325 23.53 8.15 4.04
C LYS A 325 22.30 7.29 3.74
N ALA A 326 22.26 6.61 2.60
CA ALA A 326 21.17 5.73 2.23
C ALA A 326 21.06 4.50 3.14
N TRP A 327 22.13 4.14 3.87
CA TRP A 327 22.09 3.02 4.81
C TRP A 327 21.05 3.20 5.90
N THR A 328 20.96 4.38 6.50
CA THR A 328 19.97 4.67 7.56
C THR A 328 18.53 4.45 7.08
N LEU A 329 18.25 4.82 5.83
CA LEU A 329 16.97 4.57 5.19
C LEU A 329 16.72 3.06 5.00
N LEU A 330 17.73 2.30 4.60
CA LEU A 330 17.64 0.85 4.44
C LEU A 330 17.46 0.13 5.78
N LEU A 331 18.16 0.56 6.83
CA LEU A 331 17.97 0.07 8.20
C LEU A 331 16.52 0.30 8.65
N THR A 332 15.99 1.50 8.44
CA THR A 332 14.59 1.84 8.77
C THR A 332 13.59 1.00 7.96
N LEU A 333 13.87 0.76 6.67
CA LEU A 333 13.05 -0.09 5.80
C LEU A 333 12.90 -1.51 6.37
N THR A 334 13.97 -2.11 6.91
CA THR A 334 13.93 -3.49 7.42
C THR A 334 12.88 -3.69 8.52
N ARG A 335 12.76 -2.74 9.46
CA ARG A 335 11.78 -2.83 10.56
C ARG A 335 10.46 -2.16 10.20
N HIS A 336 10.47 -0.86 9.90
CA HIS A 336 9.25 -0.08 9.70
C HIS A 336 8.54 -0.42 8.38
N GLY A 337 9.31 -0.74 7.33
CA GLY A 337 8.77 -1.25 6.07
C GLY A 337 8.10 -2.60 6.26
N THR A 338 8.75 -3.52 6.97
CA THR A 338 8.16 -4.83 7.29
C THR A 338 6.88 -4.67 8.10
N LEU A 339 6.91 -3.93 9.22
CA LEU A 339 5.73 -3.66 10.04
C LEU A 339 4.59 -3.10 9.19
N SER A 340 4.86 -2.09 8.37
CA SER A 340 3.84 -1.47 7.50
C SER A 340 3.26 -2.46 6.49
N PHE A 341 4.09 -3.31 5.88
CA PHE A 341 3.60 -4.36 4.98
C PHE A 341 2.73 -5.38 5.71
N LEU A 342 3.11 -5.78 6.92
CA LEU A 342 2.35 -6.72 7.75
C LEU A 342 1.01 -6.11 8.20
N GLU A 343 0.97 -4.83 8.55
CA GLU A 343 -0.28 -4.12 8.90
C GLU A 343 -1.23 -4.05 7.72
N LEU A 344 -0.71 -3.69 6.55
CA LEU A 344 -1.49 -3.60 5.32
C LEU A 344 -2.00 -4.98 4.88
N SER A 345 -1.16 -6.01 5.02
CA SER A 345 -1.53 -7.40 4.73
C SER A 345 -2.58 -7.90 5.71
N SER A 346 -2.42 -7.65 7.01
CA SER A 346 -3.41 -7.97 8.04
C SER A 346 -4.73 -7.25 7.76
N SER A 347 -4.65 -5.98 7.33
CA SER A 347 -5.82 -5.20 6.95
C SER A 347 -6.60 -5.86 5.81
N ALA A 348 -5.88 -6.36 4.80
CA ALA A 348 -6.48 -7.09 3.69
C ALA A 348 -7.08 -8.45 4.11
N ILE A 349 -6.37 -9.19 4.97
CA ILE A 349 -6.81 -10.48 5.51
C ILE A 349 -8.12 -10.32 6.30
N GLN A 350 -8.22 -9.27 7.11
CA GLN A 350 -9.37 -9.03 7.98
C GLN A 350 -10.46 -8.14 7.34
N GLN A 351 -10.18 -7.54 6.18
CA GLN A 351 -11.01 -6.50 5.54
C GLN A 351 -11.31 -5.31 6.47
N LYS A 352 -10.32 -4.88 7.26
CA LYS A 352 -10.40 -3.74 8.19
C LYS A 352 -9.14 -2.90 8.06
N ASN A 353 -9.19 -1.60 8.32
CA ASN A 353 -7.98 -0.77 8.44
C ASN A 353 -7.33 -1.07 9.79
N ILE A 354 -6.26 -1.85 9.80
CA ILE A 354 -5.54 -2.24 11.02
C ILE A 354 -4.38 -1.29 11.26
N ARG A 355 -4.25 -0.83 12.50
CA ARG A 355 -3.08 -0.09 13.00
C ARG A 355 -2.68 -0.61 14.36
N ILE A 356 -1.39 -0.84 14.55
CA ILE A 356 -0.80 -1.26 15.82
C ILE A 356 0.04 -0.11 16.34
N LEU A 357 -0.27 0.35 17.54
CA LEU A 357 0.39 1.48 18.18
C LEU A 357 1.06 1.01 19.48
N PRO A 358 2.29 1.46 19.76
CA PRO A 358 2.88 1.26 21.08
C PRO A 358 1.99 1.94 22.14
N SER A 359 1.84 1.30 23.30
CA SER A 359 1.09 1.86 24.43
C SER A 359 1.85 3.05 25.00
N LEU A 360 1.21 4.22 25.01
CA LEU A 360 1.79 5.45 25.55
C LEU A 360 1.80 5.48 27.09
N ASN A 361 1.20 4.49 27.76
CA ASN A 361 0.99 4.48 29.22
C ASN A 361 2.06 3.68 29.97
N GLY A 362 3.34 3.86 29.62
CA GLY A 362 4.48 3.16 30.21
C GLY A 362 5.59 4.08 30.71
N ALA A 363 5.28 5.33 31.07
CA ALA A 363 6.17 6.22 31.81
C ALA A 363 5.72 6.33 33.27
#